data_AF-A0A2S2R3K9-F1
#
_entry.id   AF-A0A2S2R3K9-F1
#
_cell.length_a   1.000
_cell.length_b   1.000
_cell.length_c   1.000
_cell.angle_alpha   90.00
_cell.angle_beta   90.00
_cell.angle_gamma   90.00
#
_symmetry.space_group_name_H-M   'P 1'
#
loop_
_entity.id
_entity.type
_entity.pdbx_description
1 polymer ?
#
loop_
_entity_poly.entity_id
_entity_poly.type
_entity_poly.pdbx_seq_one_letter_code
_entity_poly.pdbx_strand_id
1 'polypeptide(L)'
;AAHRSQPRSNSNWTVVNVVDVHMDDIGLLWALDVGKVNLLDDAVIIRPPMVFAFDTDTDEVVRAIDLSRVTMVTSCLQSIVVDRNTATGRQFVYVADAGLGNVIVYDVGCDRSFKVHVPVGPCGRRDVMYMALAKAHVMDVAAGGGVAHHQRLYVTYLSSCEMMYVPVDAVDESTVSLATVNIGRKPCKMIVLGTDHGSVVYFRTGDTSDIRSWNVNKPLHEKNFR
;
A
#
# COMPACT_ATOMS: atom_id res chain seq x y z
N ALA A 1 -6.90 13.45 -30.90
CA ALA A 1 -5.78 14.40 -31.01
C ALA A 1 -5.74 15.27 -29.75
N ALA A 2 -4.78 14.99 -28.87
CA ALA A 2 -4.27 15.92 -27.88
C ALA A 2 -2.87 15.39 -27.51
N HIS A 3 -1.86 15.93 -28.17
CA HIS A 3 -0.46 15.67 -27.85
C HIS A 3 -0.20 16.12 -26.41
N ARG A 4 0.00 15.16 -25.50
CA ARG A 4 0.53 15.44 -24.18
C ARG A 4 2.02 15.71 -24.35
N SER A 5 2.40 16.98 -24.34
CA SER A 5 3.81 17.41 -24.36
C SER A 5 4.48 16.99 -23.04
N GLN A 6 5.29 15.93 -23.08
CA GLN A 6 6.18 15.56 -21.98
C GLN A 6 7.37 16.53 -21.91
N PRO A 7 7.77 17.00 -20.72
CA PRO A 7 9.13 17.46 -20.52
C PRO A 7 10.04 16.21 -20.50
N ARG A 8 10.88 16.05 -21.52
CA ARG A 8 11.98 15.08 -21.52
C ARG A 8 12.94 15.42 -20.38
N SER A 9 12.79 14.73 -19.25
CA SER A 9 13.78 14.77 -18.18
C SER A 9 14.95 13.85 -18.61
N ASN A 10 16.09 14.46 -18.91
CA ASN A 10 17.30 13.80 -19.41
C ASN A 10 18.08 13.10 -18.27
N SER A 11 17.38 12.44 -17.34
CA SER A 11 17.98 11.76 -16.19
C SER A 11 18.03 10.26 -16.45
N ASN A 12 19.24 9.72 -16.61
CA ASN A 12 19.47 8.28 -16.65
C ASN A 12 19.26 7.70 -15.24
N TRP A 13 18.02 7.33 -14.93
CA TRP A 13 17.72 6.60 -13.71
C TRP A 13 18.28 5.19 -13.80
N THR A 14 19.14 4.81 -12.85
CA THR A 14 19.57 3.42 -12.67
C THR A 14 18.72 2.79 -11.58
N VAL A 15 17.97 1.74 -11.92
CA VAL A 15 17.26 0.91 -10.95
C VAL A 15 18.26 0.01 -10.21
N VAL A 16 18.13 -0.09 -8.89
CA VAL A 16 19.07 -0.81 -8.02
C VAL A 16 18.47 -2.13 -7.54
N ASN A 17 17.37 -2.09 -6.79
CA ASN A 17 16.74 -3.29 -6.25
C ASN A 17 15.24 -3.08 -6.02
N VAL A 18 14.44 -3.52 -6.99
CA VAL A 18 12.97 -3.46 -6.91
C VAL A 18 12.47 -4.63 -6.08
N VAL A 19 11.83 -4.34 -4.96
CA VAL A 19 11.31 -5.37 -4.03
C VAL A 19 9.83 -5.68 -4.26
N ASP A 20 9.09 -4.75 -4.86
CA ASP A 20 7.68 -4.92 -5.17
C ASP A 20 7.25 -3.97 -6.31
N VAL A 21 6.18 -4.35 -7.00
CA VAL A 21 5.60 -3.59 -8.11
C VAL A 21 4.08 -3.55 -8.03
N HIS A 22 3.48 -2.49 -8.58
CA HIS A 22 2.04 -2.32 -8.66
C HIS A 22 1.64 -1.75 -10.03
N MET A 23 0.69 -2.40 -10.71
CA MET A 23 0.10 -1.87 -11.94
C MET A 23 -1.14 -1.03 -11.59
N ASP A 24 -1.16 0.23 -12.00
CA ASP A 24 -2.36 1.06 -11.84
C ASP A 24 -3.39 0.87 -12.97
N ASP A 25 -4.54 1.53 -12.85
CA ASP A 25 -5.68 1.40 -13.76
C ASP A 25 -5.48 2.04 -15.14
N ILE A 26 -4.40 2.78 -15.34
CA ILE A 26 -4.09 3.48 -16.60
C ILE A 26 -2.81 2.99 -17.28
N GLY A 27 -2.23 1.88 -16.82
CA GLY A 27 -1.05 1.29 -17.44
C GLY A 27 0.27 1.90 -16.99
N LEU A 28 0.35 2.45 -15.78
CA LEU A 28 1.64 2.74 -15.15
C LEU A 28 2.05 1.57 -14.26
N LEU A 29 3.25 1.04 -14.51
CA LEU A 29 3.92 0.10 -13.63
C LEU A 29 4.74 0.87 -12.59
N TRP A 30 4.28 0.83 -11.35
CA TRP A 30 4.96 1.43 -10.21
C TRP A 30 5.93 0.43 -9.60
N ALA A 31 7.19 0.83 -9.38
CA ALA A 31 8.24 -0.02 -8.85
C ALA A 31 8.85 0.60 -7.60
N LEU A 32 8.87 -0.15 -6.50
CA LEU A 32 9.51 0.23 -5.26
C LEU A 32 10.96 -0.24 -5.24
N ASP A 33 11.89 0.68 -5.46
CA ASP A 33 13.33 0.43 -5.39
C ASP A 33 13.88 0.82 -4.02
N VAL A 34 14.43 -0.15 -3.28
CA VAL A 34 14.93 0.09 -1.93
C VAL A 34 16.34 0.69 -1.90
N GLY A 35 17.02 0.81 -3.03
CA GLY A 35 18.34 1.42 -3.13
C GLY A 35 19.46 0.66 -2.41
N LYS A 36 19.19 -0.58 -1.97
CA LYS A 36 20.07 -1.44 -1.19
C LYS A 36 20.28 -2.78 -1.89
N VAL A 37 21.49 -3.32 -1.84
CA VAL A 37 21.83 -4.67 -2.34
C VAL A 37 22.30 -5.55 -1.20
N ASN A 38 22.44 -6.86 -1.45
CA ASN A 38 22.88 -7.86 -0.46
C ASN A 38 22.01 -7.90 0.81
N LEU A 39 20.68 -7.81 0.65
CA LEU A 39 19.73 -7.70 1.76
C LEU A 39 19.71 -8.90 2.72
N LEU A 40 20.25 -10.05 2.32
CA LEU A 40 20.31 -11.27 3.12
C LEU A 40 21.58 -11.39 3.98
N ASP A 41 22.60 -10.57 3.68
CA ASP A 41 23.89 -10.54 4.38
C ASP A 41 24.11 -9.13 4.97
N ASP A 42 25.25 -8.50 4.66
CA ASP A 42 25.55 -7.10 4.98
C ASP A 42 24.99 -6.17 3.90
N ALA A 43 23.79 -5.64 4.16
CA ALA A 43 23.11 -4.75 3.22
C ALA A 43 23.96 -3.50 2.89
N VAL A 44 24.23 -3.30 1.60
CA VAL A 44 24.99 -2.13 1.10
C VAL A 44 24.01 -1.10 0.54
N ILE A 45 24.08 0.13 1.06
CA ILE A 45 23.27 1.26 0.57
C ILE A 45 23.95 1.86 -0.65
N ILE A 46 23.31 1.76 -1.82
CA ILE A 46 23.78 2.37 -3.08
C ILE A 46 23.22 3.79 -3.21
N ARG A 47 21.95 3.98 -2.86
CA ARG A 47 21.25 5.28 -2.90
C ARG A 47 20.02 5.29 -1.98
N PRO A 48 19.40 6.46 -1.72
CA PRO A 48 18.11 6.50 -1.04
C PRO A 48 17.03 5.70 -1.78
N PRO A 49 16.01 5.18 -1.07
CA PRO A 49 14.91 4.46 -1.71
C PRO A 49 14.10 5.37 -2.63
N MET A 50 13.65 4.82 -3.75
CA MET A 50 12.91 5.52 -4.80
C MET A 50 11.65 4.75 -5.17
N VAL A 51 10.61 5.45 -5.62
CA VAL A 51 9.50 4.86 -6.37
C VAL A 51 9.56 5.36 -7.80
N PHE A 52 9.57 4.45 -8.76
CA PHE A 52 9.48 4.78 -10.20
C PHE A 52 8.09 4.46 -10.71
N ALA A 53 7.59 5.25 -11.64
CA ALA A 53 6.45 4.87 -12.48
C ALA A 53 6.91 4.78 -13.92
N PHE A 54 6.76 3.59 -14.51
CA PHE A 54 7.04 3.32 -15.91
C PHE A 54 5.71 3.33 -16.67
N ASP A 55 5.66 4.06 -17.77
CA ASP A 55 4.55 3.97 -18.71
C ASP A 55 4.74 2.71 -19.56
N THR A 56 3.79 1.78 -19.52
CA THR A 56 3.96 0.46 -20.17
C THR A 56 3.83 0.50 -21.68
N ASP A 57 3.33 1.59 -22.26
CA ASP A 57 3.20 1.75 -23.71
C ASP A 57 4.49 2.31 -24.31
N THR A 58 5.21 3.13 -23.54
CA THR A 58 6.43 3.85 -23.99
C THR A 58 7.72 3.31 -23.41
N ASP A 59 7.64 2.46 -22.38
CA ASP A 59 8.77 1.97 -21.58
C ASP A 59 9.58 3.10 -20.90
N GLU A 60 9.03 4.31 -20.79
CA GLU A 60 9.70 5.46 -20.20
C GLU A 60 9.35 5.62 -18.71
N VAL A 61 10.33 6.11 -17.93
CA VAL A 61 10.10 6.56 -16.56
C VAL A 61 9.36 7.90 -16.60
N VAL A 62 8.08 7.90 -16.26
CA VAL A 62 7.24 9.10 -16.20
C VAL A 62 7.20 9.76 -14.82
N ARG A 63 7.64 9.03 -13.78
CA ARG A 63 7.80 9.56 -12.41
C ARG A 63 9.00 8.91 -11.72
N ALA A 64 9.69 9.71 -10.89
CA ALA A 64 10.67 9.24 -9.93
C ALA A 64 10.45 10.00 -8.61
N ILE A 65 10.11 9.27 -7.55
CA ILE A 65 9.79 9.81 -6.22
C ILE A 65 10.90 9.41 -5.27
N ASP A 66 11.53 10.41 -4.63
CA ASP A 66 12.55 10.20 -3.61
C ASP A 66 11.92 10.01 -2.22
N LEU A 67 12.16 8.85 -1.60
CA LEU A 67 11.67 8.52 -0.26
C LEU A 67 12.68 8.87 0.85
N SER A 68 13.83 9.50 0.53
CA SER A 68 14.88 9.85 1.49
C SER A 68 14.37 10.65 2.70
N ARG A 69 13.43 11.57 2.47
CA ARG A 69 12.85 12.43 3.51
C ARG A 69 11.91 11.69 4.48
N VAL A 70 11.43 10.52 4.09
CA VAL A 70 10.48 9.71 4.85
C VAL A 70 11.03 8.34 5.24
N THR A 71 12.31 8.08 4.98
CA THR A 71 12.97 6.81 5.33
C THR A 71 14.18 7.07 6.22
N MET A 72 14.61 6.04 6.93
CA MET A 72 15.81 6.05 7.76
C MET A 72 16.63 4.79 7.47
N VAL A 73 17.84 4.71 8.02
CA VAL A 73 18.71 3.52 7.83
C VAL A 73 18.01 2.23 8.28
N THR A 74 17.22 2.30 9.36
CA THR A 74 16.42 1.20 9.92
C THR A 74 15.11 0.92 9.19
N SER A 75 14.76 1.68 8.14
CA SER A 75 13.59 1.39 7.32
C SER A 75 13.77 0.07 6.56
N CYS A 76 12.70 -0.72 6.54
CA CYS A 76 12.61 -1.97 5.79
C CYS A 76 11.35 -1.90 4.93
N LEU A 77 11.51 -1.39 3.71
CA LEU A 77 10.41 -1.24 2.75
C LEU A 77 10.14 -2.60 2.08
N GLN A 78 8.88 -3.02 2.06
CA GLN A 78 8.53 -4.38 1.65
C GLN A 78 7.53 -4.44 0.49
N SER A 79 6.59 -3.51 0.42
CA SER A 79 5.52 -3.55 -0.57
C SER A 79 5.00 -2.17 -0.93
N ILE A 80 4.39 -2.08 -2.11
CA ILE A 80 3.80 -0.88 -2.68
C ILE A 80 2.35 -1.15 -3.12
N VAL A 81 1.48 -0.21 -2.81
CA VAL A 81 0.10 -0.17 -3.31
C VAL A 81 -0.15 1.22 -3.87
N VAL A 82 -0.71 1.29 -5.07
CA VAL A 82 -1.06 2.57 -5.69
C VAL A 82 -2.56 2.67 -5.79
N ASP A 83 -3.05 3.88 -5.57
CA ASP A 83 -4.45 4.20 -5.67
C ASP A 83 -4.67 5.46 -6.50
N ARG A 84 -5.80 5.48 -7.21
CA ARG A 84 -6.41 6.70 -7.69
C ARG A 84 -7.75 6.87 -7.02
N ASN A 85 -7.85 7.88 -6.16
CA ASN A 85 -9.11 8.26 -5.54
C ASN A 85 -10.07 8.73 -6.64
N THR A 86 -11.11 7.95 -6.92
CA THR A 86 -12.03 8.21 -8.04
C THR A 86 -12.87 9.47 -7.85
N ALA A 87 -13.08 9.92 -6.60
CA ALA A 87 -13.87 11.12 -6.31
C ALA A 87 -13.07 12.41 -6.56
N THR A 88 -11.76 12.39 -6.26
CA THR A 88 -10.89 13.57 -6.36
C THR A 88 -9.94 13.53 -7.56
N GLY A 89 -9.77 12.36 -8.20
CA GLY A 89 -8.77 12.11 -9.23
C GLY A 89 -7.33 12.06 -8.73
N ARG A 90 -7.11 12.20 -7.42
CA ARG A 90 -5.77 12.22 -6.81
C ARG A 90 -5.16 10.83 -6.81
N GLN A 91 -3.85 10.79 -7.01
CA GLN A 91 -3.07 9.55 -7.02
C GLN A 91 -2.23 9.48 -5.76
N PHE A 92 -2.31 8.34 -5.08
CA PHE A 92 -1.58 8.06 -3.85
C PHE A 92 -0.73 6.82 -4.01
N VAL A 93 0.46 6.85 -3.40
CA VAL A 93 1.34 5.69 -3.27
C VAL A 93 1.46 5.36 -1.79
N TYR A 94 1.19 4.11 -1.43
CA TYR A 94 1.35 3.57 -0.10
C TYR A 94 2.53 2.61 -0.09
N VAL A 95 3.48 2.82 0.82
CA VAL A 95 4.66 1.94 0.97
C VAL A 95 4.70 1.39 2.39
N ALA A 96 4.80 0.08 2.53
CA ALA A 96 4.98 -0.56 3.83
C ALA A 96 6.44 -0.45 4.29
N ASP A 97 6.68 0.30 5.38
CA ASP A 97 7.95 0.30 6.13
C ASP A 97 7.79 -0.55 7.39
N ALA A 98 7.95 -1.86 7.24
CA ALA A 98 7.77 -2.83 8.32
C ALA A 98 8.84 -2.71 9.42
N GLY A 99 10.03 -2.22 9.07
CA GLY A 99 11.14 -2.03 10.01
C GLY A 99 10.80 -0.99 11.07
N LEU A 100 10.19 0.11 10.65
CA LEU A 100 9.70 1.15 11.56
C LEU A 100 8.24 0.94 11.98
N GLY A 101 7.52 0.06 11.32
CA GLY A 101 6.11 -0.22 11.57
C GLY A 101 5.19 0.90 11.13
N ASN A 102 5.41 1.43 9.93
CA ASN A 102 4.62 2.50 9.35
C ASN A 102 4.17 2.14 7.94
N VAL A 103 3.04 2.69 7.52
CA VAL A 103 2.73 2.91 6.12
C VAL A 103 3.14 4.33 5.78
N ILE A 104 3.99 4.50 4.77
CA ILE A 104 4.27 5.80 4.16
C ILE A 104 3.14 6.08 3.18
N VAL A 105 2.48 7.22 3.33
CA VAL A 105 1.47 7.72 2.40
C VAL A 105 2.09 8.86 1.61
N TYR A 106 2.13 8.72 0.28
CA TYR A 106 2.64 9.73 -0.63
C TYR A 106 1.53 10.23 -1.53
N ASP A 107 1.31 11.54 -1.53
CA ASP A 107 0.43 12.21 -2.48
C ASP A 107 1.23 12.64 -3.71
N VAL A 108 0.95 12.02 -4.84
CA VAL A 108 1.69 12.24 -6.08
C VAL A 108 1.36 13.60 -6.70
N GLY A 109 0.17 14.16 -6.44
CA GLY A 109 -0.24 15.47 -6.94
C GLY A 109 0.42 16.62 -6.19
N CYS A 110 0.54 16.50 -4.87
CA CYS A 110 1.10 17.54 -4.00
C CYS A 110 2.60 17.39 -3.71
N ASP A 111 3.23 16.29 -4.12
CA ASP A 111 4.63 15.98 -3.81
C ASP A 111 4.91 15.99 -2.29
N ARG A 112 3.97 15.43 -1.53
CA ARG A 112 4.00 15.43 -0.07
C ARG A 112 3.75 14.03 0.47
N SER A 113 4.31 13.77 1.64
CA SER A 113 4.15 12.49 2.31
C SER A 113 4.06 12.63 3.82
N PHE A 114 3.45 11.63 4.43
CA PHE A 114 3.40 11.45 5.88
C PHE A 114 3.43 9.97 6.22
N LYS A 115 3.57 9.66 7.52
CA LYS A 115 3.60 8.29 8.02
C LYS A 115 2.36 7.99 8.83
N VAL A 116 1.82 6.79 8.64
CA VAL A 116 0.77 6.21 9.46
C VAL A 116 1.37 5.07 10.27
N HIS A 117 1.38 5.21 11.58
CA HIS A 117 1.89 4.17 12.47
C HIS A 117 0.95 2.96 12.48
N VAL A 118 1.52 1.76 12.36
CA VAL A 118 0.79 0.49 12.40
C VAL A 118 1.23 -0.29 13.65
N PRO A 119 0.41 -0.32 14.71
CA PRO A 119 0.75 -1.06 15.92
C PRO A 119 0.76 -2.57 15.64
N VAL A 120 1.55 -3.32 16.40
CA VAL A 120 1.55 -4.79 16.32
C VAL A 120 0.31 -5.39 17.02
N GLY A 121 -0.21 -4.69 18.02
CA GLY A 121 -1.27 -5.21 18.89
C GLY A 121 -0.73 -6.01 20.09
N PRO A 122 -1.62 -6.71 20.83
CA PRO A 122 -1.26 -7.42 22.06
C PRO A 122 -0.54 -8.75 21.82
N CYS A 123 -0.46 -9.22 20.59
CA CYS A 123 0.21 -10.47 20.26
C CYS A 123 0.98 -10.37 18.94
N GLY A 124 2.06 -11.14 18.84
CA GLY A 124 2.96 -11.11 17.69
C GLY A 124 4.12 -10.14 17.85
N ARG A 125 4.75 -9.81 16.73
CA ARG A 125 5.88 -8.87 16.63
C ARG A 125 5.84 -8.18 15.27
N ARG A 126 6.62 -7.10 15.12
CA ARG A 126 6.90 -6.55 13.78
C ARG A 126 7.65 -7.60 12.97
N ASP A 127 7.09 -7.94 11.82
CA ASP A 127 7.67 -8.82 10.81
C ASP A 127 7.15 -8.39 9.43
N VAL A 128 6.79 -9.31 8.54
CA VAL A 128 6.24 -8.96 7.22
C VAL A 128 4.92 -8.22 7.37
N MET A 129 4.85 -6.99 6.84
CA MET A 129 3.63 -6.18 6.79
C MET A 129 2.94 -6.37 5.44
N TYR A 130 1.71 -6.88 5.48
CA TYR A 130 0.86 -6.99 4.30
C TYR A 130 -0.09 -5.81 4.21
N MET A 131 -0.30 -5.32 2.99
CA MET A 131 -1.26 -4.28 2.66
C MET A 131 -2.26 -4.76 1.59
N ALA A 132 -3.52 -4.36 1.70
CA ALA A 132 -4.55 -4.64 0.70
C ALA A 132 -5.53 -3.46 0.59
N LEU A 133 -5.63 -2.86 -0.59
CA LEU A 133 -6.61 -1.81 -0.87
C LEU A 133 -7.95 -2.44 -1.25
N ALA A 134 -9.00 -2.11 -0.49
CA ALA A 134 -10.34 -2.59 -0.76
C ALA A 134 -11.42 -1.54 -0.42
N LYS A 135 -12.56 -1.67 -1.08
CA LYS A 135 -13.74 -0.81 -0.97
C LYS A 135 -14.70 -1.40 0.05
N ALA A 136 -14.84 -0.73 1.18
CA ALA A 136 -15.81 -1.04 2.21
C ALA A 136 -17.13 -0.29 1.97
N HIS A 137 -18.24 -0.97 2.20
CA HIS A 137 -19.59 -0.45 2.08
C HIS A 137 -19.99 0.06 3.46
N VAL A 138 -20.26 1.36 3.55
CA VAL A 138 -20.75 2.00 4.77
C VAL A 138 -22.15 2.51 4.49
N MET A 139 -23.08 2.19 5.38
CA MET A 139 -24.42 2.79 5.34
C MET A 139 -24.28 4.27 5.67
N ASP A 140 -24.61 5.13 4.70
CA ASP A 140 -24.70 6.56 4.92
C ASP A 140 -26.10 6.89 5.44
N VAL A 141 -26.21 6.84 6.76
CA VAL A 141 -27.45 7.17 7.47
C VAL A 141 -27.78 8.67 7.35
N ALA A 142 -26.78 9.52 7.15
CA ALA A 142 -26.97 10.97 7.02
C ALA A 142 -27.49 11.36 5.62
N ALA A 143 -27.14 10.62 4.57
CA ALA A 143 -27.63 10.82 3.21
C ALA A 143 -28.92 10.03 2.87
N GLY A 144 -29.68 9.58 3.87
CA GLY A 144 -30.98 8.92 3.66
C GLY A 144 -30.92 7.41 3.43
N GLY A 145 -29.86 6.73 3.89
CA GLY A 145 -29.76 5.26 3.88
C GLY A 145 -29.10 4.67 2.64
N GLY A 146 -28.40 5.48 1.85
CA GLY A 146 -27.58 5.02 0.72
C GLY A 146 -26.35 4.22 1.17
N VAL A 147 -25.77 3.44 0.27
CA VAL A 147 -24.48 2.78 0.49
C VAL A 147 -23.38 3.70 -0.04
N ALA A 148 -22.52 4.20 0.85
CA ALA A 148 -21.28 4.86 0.49
C ALA A 148 -20.15 3.83 0.35
N HIS A 149 -19.26 4.04 -0.61
CA HIS A 149 -18.07 3.21 -0.81
C HIS A 149 -16.85 3.96 -0.29
N HIS A 150 -16.28 3.43 0.80
CA HIS A 150 -15.11 3.97 1.46
C HIS A 150 -13.89 3.13 1.10
N GLN A 151 -12.83 3.77 0.65
CA GLN A 151 -11.61 3.07 0.34
C GLN A 151 -10.72 2.95 1.57
N ARG A 152 -10.30 1.72 1.84
CA ARG A 152 -9.52 1.39 3.03
C ARG A 152 -8.31 0.58 2.62
N LEU A 153 -7.16 0.96 3.16
CA LEU A 153 -5.94 0.17 3.06
C LEU A 153 -5.88 -0.75 4.28
N TYR A 154 -6.25 -2.01 4.10
CA TYR A 154 -6.14 -3.02 5.16
C TYR A 154 -4.67 -3.38 5.37
N VAL A 155 -4.25 -3.46 6.64
CA VAL A 155 -2.86 -3.71 7.02
C VAL A 155 -2.80 -4.73 8.16
N THR A 156 -1.86 -5.66 8.07
CA THR A 156 -1.55 -6.60 9.16
C THR A 156 -0.11 -7.09 9.08
N TYR A 157 0.49 -7.36 10.24
CA TYR A 157 1.74 -8.11 10.31
C TYR A 157 1.46 -9.62 10.25
N LEU A 158 2.34 -10.38 9.59
CA LEU A 158 2.23 -11.83 9.49
C LEU A 158 2.09 -12.50 10.86
N SER A 159 2.90 -12.08 11.85
CA SER A 159 2.87 -12.65 13.21
C SER A 159 1.86 -12.00 14.15
N SER A 160 1.31 -10.83 13.83
CA SER A 160 0.27 -10.21 14.65
C SER A 160 -1.03 -11.01 14.58
N CYS A 161 -1.85 -10.97 15.63
CA CYS A 161 -3.22 -11.45 15.58
C CYS A 161 -4.23 -10.39 15.14
N GLU A 162 -3.84 -9.14 14.89
CA GLU A 162 -4.77 -8.06 14.58
C GLU A 162 -4.82 -7.76 13.07
N MET A 163 -6.01 -7.37 12.60
CA MET A 163 -6.20 -6.74 11.31
C MET A 163 -6.64 -5.30 11.54
N MET A 164 -6.05 -4.37 10.81
CA MET A 164 -6.37 -2.95 10.87
C MET A 164 -6.65 -2.43 9.47
N TYR A 165 -7.17 -1.22 9.37
CA TYR A 165 -7.14 -0.45 8.14
C TYR A 165 -6.75 1.01 8.37
N VAL A 166 -6.24 1.64 7.32
CA VAL A 166 -6.03 3.09 7.21
C VAL A 166 -7.18 3.68 6.37
N PRO A 167 -7.90 4.71 6.86
CA PRO A 167 -8.98 5.37 6.13
C PRO A 167 -8.40 6.33 5.09
N VAL A 168 -7.92 5.78 3.98
CA VAL A 168 -7.18 6.54 2.96
C VAL A 168 -8.06 7.46 2.12
N ASP A 169 -9.37 7.24 2.13
CA ASP A 169 -10.37 8.11 1.53
C ASP A 169 -10.57 9.44 2.26
N ALA A 170 -10.18 9.51 3.54
CA ALA A 170 -10.20 10.73 4.34
C ALA A 170 -8.99 11.66 4.09
N VAL A 171 -8.06 11.28 3.20
CA VAL A 171 -6.85 12.07 2.92
C VAL A 171 -7.16 13.24 1.99
N ASP A 172 -6.73 14.43 2.41
CA ASP A 172 -6.76 15.66 1.63
C ASP A 172 -5.40 16.41 1.67
N GLU A 173 -5.33 17.62 1.10
CA GLU A 173 -4.10 18.43 1.03
C GLU A 173 -3.56 18.86 2.40
N SER A 174 -4.43 18.93 3.41
CA SER A 174 -4.11 19.35 4.76
C SER A 174 -3.66 18.18 5.64
N THR A 175 -3.91 16.95 5.21
CA THR A 175 -3.64 15.75 5.99
C THR A 175 -2.15 15.55 6.21
N VAL A 176 -1.75 15.53 7.49
CA VAL A 176 -0.36 15.30 7.93
C VAL A 176 -0.18 14.01 8.73
N SER A 177 -1.29 13.36 9.11
CA SER A 177 -1.30 12.10 9.85
C SER A 177 -2.66 11.43 9.74
N LEU A 178 -2.68 10.10 9.79
CA LEU A 178 -3.90 9.31 9.99
C LEU A 178 -3.69 8.32 11.14
N ALA A 179 -4.80 7.86 11.71
CA ALA A 179 -4.81 6.75 12.64
C ALA A 179 -5.29 5.46 11.96
N THR A 180 -4.73 4.33 12.39
CA THR A 180 -5.23 3.01 12.03
C THR A 180 -6.48 2.66 12.85
N VAL A 181 -7.44 1.99 12.22
CA VAL A 181 -8.62 1.43 12.88
C VAL A 181 -8.47 -0.08 12.97
N ASN A 182 -8.52 -0.62 14.19
CA ASN A 182 -8.47 -2.06 14.44
C ASN A 182 -9.86 -2.68 14.22
N ILE A 183 -9.94 -3.73 13.40
CA ILE A 183 -11.21 -4.41 13.09
C ILE A 183 -11.35 -5.78 13.79
N GLY A 184 -10.40 -6.12 14.65
CA GLY A 184 -10.41 -7.32 15.46
C GLY A 184 -9.33 -8.33 15.09
N ARG A 185 -9.45 -9.51 15.70
CA ARG A 185 -8.46 -10.58 15.59
C ARG A 185 -8.63 -11.38 14.32
N LYS A 186 -7.52 -11.67 13.64
CA LYS A 186 -7.46 -12.61 12.52
C LYS A 186 -7.80 -14.01 13.01
N PRO A 187 -8.73 -14.72 12.35
CA PRO A 187 -9.07 -16.12 12.69
C PRO A 187 -7.91 -17.09 12.44
N CYS A 188 -6.98 -16.73 11.55
CA CYS A 188 -5.82 -17.53 11.20
C CYS A 188 -4.64 -16.63 10.81
N LYS A 189 -3.46 -17.22 10.60
CA LYS A 189 -2.31 -16.51 10.03
C LYS A 189 -2.59 -16.19 8.56
N MET A 190 -2.84 -14.93 8.23
CA MET A 190 -3.16 -14.50 6.87
C MET A 190 -1.91 -13.98 6.13
N ILE A 191 -1.53 -14.63 5.03
CA ILE A 191 -0.55 -14.17 4.05
C ILE A 191 -1.34 -13.56 2.89
N VAL A 192 -1.42 -12.24 2.84
CA VAL A 192 -2.22 -11.54 1.83
C VAL A 192 -1.55 -11.66 0.46
N LEU A 193 -2.34 -11.98 -0.56
CA LEU A 193 -1.88 -12.15 -1.94
C LEU A 193 -2.30 -10.99 -2.85
N GLY A 194 -3.44 -10.35 -2.57
CA GLY A 194 -3.97 -9.28 -3.40
C GLY A 194 -5.46 -9.05 -3.19
N THR A 195 -6.06 -8.25 -4.06
CA THR A 195 -7.50 -7.93 -4.01
C THR A 195 -8.12 -8.05 -5.41
N ASP A 196 -9.45 -8.01 -5.46
CA ASP A 196 -10.22 -7.90 -6.71
C ASP A 196 -10.37 -6.46 -7.23
N HIS A 197 -9.63 -5.48 -6.66
CA HIS A 197 -9.84 -4.03 -6.82
C HIS A 197 -11.26 -3.54 -6.41
N GLY A 198 -12.02 -4.42 -5.79
CA GLY A 198 -13.37 -4.22 -5.28
C GLY A 198 -13.36 -4.38 -3.76
N SER A 199 -14.03 -5.40 -3.25
CA SER A 199 -14.25 -5.59 -1.81
C SER A 199 -13.64 -6.87 -1.26
N VAL A 200 -12.90 -7.64 -2.07
CA VAL A 200 -12.41 -8.96 -1.70
C VAL A 200 -10.90 -8.95 -1.57
N VAL A 201 -10.41 -9.45 -0.43
CA VAL A 201 -9.00 -9.70 -0.17
C VAL A 201 -8.74 -11.21 -0.29
N TYR A 202 -7.75 -11.58 -1.10
CA TYR A 202 -7.27 -12.96 -1.25
C TYR A 202 -6.04 -13.19 -0.38
N PHE A 203 -5.99 -14.33 0.30
CA PHE A 203 -4.90 -14.67 1.21
C PHE A 203 -4.72 -16.18 1.32
N ARG A 204 -3.51 -16.60 1.70
CA ARG A 204 -3.24 -17.96 2.15
C ARG A 204 -3.22 -18.03 3.67
N THR A 205 -3.55 -19.20 4.21
CA THR A 205 -3.28 -19.47 5.62
C THR A 205 -1.85 -19.96 5.79
N GLY A 206 -1.23 -19.70 6.94
CA GLY A 206 0.18 -20.06 7.17
C GLY A 206 0.46 -21.56 7.29
N ASP A 207 -0.57 -22.38 7.42
CA ASP A 207 -0.56 -23.82 7.68
C ASP A 207 -0.97 -24.67 6.46
N THR A 208 -1.66 -24.09 5.48
CA THR A 208 -2.12 -24.82 4.28
C THR A 208 -1.69 -24.14 2.98
N SER A 209 -1.84 -24.85 1.87
CA SER A 209 -1.67 -24.31 0.52
C SER A 209 -2.93 -23.62 -0.01
N ASP A 210 -4.02 -23.59 0.76
CA ASP A 210 -5.31 -23.12 0.27
C ASP A 210 -5.31 -21.60 0.12
N ILE A 211 -5.86 -21.14 -1.00
CA ILE A 211 -6.16 -19.72 -1.21
C ILE A 211 -7.60 -19.51 -0.76
N ARG A 212 -7.77 -18.62 0.20
CA ARG A 212 -9.06 -18.17 0.70
C ARG A 212 -9.27 -16.72 0.36
N SER A 213 -10.51 -16.28 0.45
CA SER A 213 -10.95 -14.93 0.17
C SER A 213 -11.84 -14.41 1.29
N TRP A 214 -11.73 -13.11 1.56
CA TRP A 214 -12.58 -12.43 2.54
C TRP A 214 -13.15 -11.17 1.92
N ASN A 215 -14.49 -11.08 1.90
CA ASN A 215 -15.17 -9.84 1.54
C ASN A 215 -15.15 -8.89 2.76
N VAL A 216 -14.54 -7.73 2.60
CA VAL A 216 -14.33 -6.75 3.69
C VAL A 216 -15.61 -6.16 4.25
N ASN A 217 -16.73 -6.35 3.57
CA ASN A 217 -18.07 -5.96 4.04
C ASN A 217 -18.70 -6.99 4.98
N LYS A 218 -18.00 -8.09 5.26
CA LYS A 218 -18.39 -9.09 6.26
C LYS A 218 -17.42 -9.07 7.44
N PRO A 219 -17.88 -9.32 8.67
CA PRO A 219 -16.99 -9.45 9.82
C PRO A 219 -15.85 -10.44 9.58
N LEU A 220 -14.66 -10.15 10.12
CA LEU A 220 -13.46 -10.97 9.97
C LEU A 220 -13.56 -12.25 10.80
N HIS A 221 -14.38 -13.19 10.34
CA HIS A 221 -14.59 -14.50 10.95
C HIS A 221 -14.40 -15.60 9.92
N GLU A 222 -13.90 -16.74 10.36
CA GLU A 222 -13.59 -17.86 9.47
C GLU A 222 -14.80 -18.34 8.63
N LYS A 223 -16.01 -18.33 9.21
CA LYS A 223 -17.25 -18.66 8.49
C LYS A 223 -17.55 -17.76 7.29
N ASN A 224 -16.92 -16.59 7.21
CA ASN A 224 -17.09 -15.63 6.12
C ASN A 224 -16.00 -15.75 5.05
N PHE A 225 -15.05 -16.67 5.23
CA PHE A 225 -14.00 -16.94 4.24
C PHE A 225 -14.50 -17.95 3.21
N ARG A 226 -14.17 -17.71 1.94
CA ARG A 226 -14.47 -18.60 0.82
C ARG A 226 -13.20 -19.13 0.21
#